data_AF-A0A5N9DTR6-F1
#
_entry.id   AF-A0A5N9DTR6-F1
#
_cell.length_a   1.000
_cell.length_b   1.000
_cell.length_c   1.000
_cell.angle_alpha   90.00
_cell.angle_beta   90.00
_cell.angle_gamma   90.00
#
_symmetry.space_group_name_H-M   'P 1'
#
loop_
_entity.id
_entity.type
_entity.pdbx_description
1 polymer ?
#
loop_
_entity_poly.entity_id
_entity_poly.type
_entity_poly.pdbx_seq_one_letter_code
_entity_poly.pdbx_strand_id
1 'polypeptide(L)'
;MLKTINKFALVIVITAVIAGATTYVLKPSKSNIVEQRVVLSNEITGGFVPMTGVTVGAGIYKDLPTTASKAINEGWIDSVLCASGKGRYFYKQSTLEPVPYLLMYDIRDELIGVYFYSIYEMPKPWTLKEKLKPFSETILDFEHSNLILFFKDPVNACRRDDKNSDGSFN
;
A
#
# COMPACT_ATOMS: atom_id res chain seq x y z
N MET A 1 52.36 -28.41 29.87
CA MET A 1 51.45 -27.56 30.68
C MET A 1 50.13 -27.42 29.93
N LEU A 2 49.11 -28.20 30.28
CA LEU A 2 47.80 -28.14 29.64
C LEU A 2 46.96 -27.06 30.35
N LYS A 3 46.68 -25.97 29.65
CA LYS A 3 45.85 -24.86 30.15
C LYS A 3 44.45 -25.38 30.46
N THR A 4 44.04 -25.28 31.72
CA THR A 4 42.70 -25.59 32.21
C THR A 4 41.71 -24.63 31.54
N ILE A 5 41.05 -25.09 30.47
CA ILE A 5 39.98 -24.32 29.82
C ILE A 5 38.86 -24.16 30.84
N ASN A 6 38.58 -22.90 31.19
CA ASN A 6 37.55 -22.54 32.15
C ASN A 6 36.19 -23.02 31.65
N LYS A 7 35.63 -24.04 32.30
CA LYS A 7 34.37 -24.69 31.89
C LYS A 7 33.22 -23.69 31.74
N PHE A 8 33.24 -22.58 32.47
CA PHE A 8 32.27 -21.48 32.31
C PHE A 8 32.34 -20.79 30.95
N ALA A 9 33.54 -20.57 30.41
CA ALA A 9 33.70 -19.93 29.10
C ALA A 9 33.20 -20.83 27.97
N LEU A 10 33.40 -22.15 28.10
CA LEU A 10 32.91 -23.12 27.13
C LEU A 10 31.38 -23.18 27.10
N VAL A 11 30.73 -23.12 28.27
CA VAL A 11 29.26 -23.13 28.37
C VAL A 11 28.64 -21.89 27.73
N ILE A 12 29.24 -20.71 27.91
CA ILE A 12 28.75 -19.44 27.33
C ILE A 12 28.86 -19.44 25.80
N VAL A 13 29.95 -19.97 25.25
CA VAL A 13 30.12 -20.06 23.79
C VAL A 13 29.11 -21.03 23.20
N ILE A 14 28.86 -22.17 23.86
CA ILE A 14 27.89 -23.17 23.39
C ILE A 14 26.47 -22.59 23.43
N THR A 15 26.06 -21.89 24.48
CA THR A 15 24.72 -21.28 24.55
C THR A 15 24.54 -20.16 23.53
N ALA A 16 25.57 -19.36 23.25
CA ALA A 16 25.52 -18.33 22.21
C ALA A 16 25.40 -18.93 20.80
N VAL A 17 26.11 -20.03 20.51
CA VAL A 17 26.01 -20.73 19.21
C VAL A 17 24.63 -21.39 19.05
N ILE A 18 24.07 -21.98 20.11
CA ILE A 18 22.73 -22.58 20.06
C ILE A 18 21.66 -21.49 19.85
N ALA A 19 21.75 -20.36 20.55
CA ALA A 19 20.83 -19.23 20.38
C ALA A 19 20.94 -18.57 18.99
N GLY A 20 22.16 -18.47 18.45
CA GLY A 20 22.39 -18.00 17.08
C GLY A 20 21.84 -18.97 16.04
N ALA A 21 22.00 -20.28 16.24
CA ALA A 21 21.51 -21.30 15.32
C ALA A 21 19.97 -21.40 15.34
N THR A 22 19.33 -21.27 16.50
CA THR A 22 17.86 -21.32 16.58
C THR A 22 17.20 -20.11 15.92
N THR A 23 17.76 -18.91 16.04
CA THR A 23 17.22 -17.71 15.37
C THR A 23 17.43 -17.73 13.85
N TYR A 24 18.52 -18.34 13.36
CA TYR A 24 18.79 -18.45 11.93
C TYR A 24 17.97 -19.55 11.23
N VAL A 25 17.74 -20.67 11.91
CA VAL A 25 17.03 -21.84 11.36
C VAL A 25 15.51 -21.71 11.47
N LEU A 26 15.00 -20.96 12.45
CA LEU A 26 13.56 -20.77 12.64
C LEU A 26 13.03 -19.47 12.01
N LYS A 27 13.63 -18.96 10.93
CA LYS A 27 12.90 -18.03 10.07
C LYS A 27 11.75 -18.83 9.44
N PRO A 28 10.48 -18.60 9.83
CA PRO A 28 9.38 -19.32 9.20
C PRO A 28 9.41 -19.02 7.71
N SER A 29 9.47 -20.08 6.91
CA SER A 29 9.24 -19.99 5.47
C SER A 29 7.90 -19.28 5.27
N LYS A 30 7.87 -18.21 4.47
CA LYS A 30 6.65 -17.48 4.10
C LYS A 30 5.74 -18.33 3.18
N SER A 31 5.55 -19.60 3.46
CA SER A 31 4.75 -20.49 2.64
C SER A 31 3.28 -20.38 3.06
N ASN A 32 2.49 -19.75 2.18
CA ASN A 32 1.02 -19.65 2.19
C ASN A 32 0.38 -18.60 3.11
N ILE A 33 0.97 -17.40 3.23
CA ILE A 33 0.17 -16.22 3.60
C ILE A 33 -0.49 -15.73 2.31
N VAL A 34 -1.81 -15.87 2.20
CA VAL A 34 -2.58 -15.20 1.15
C VAL A 34 -2.55 -13.71 1.46
N GLU A 35 -1.51 -13.01 0.99
CA GLU A 35 -1.45 -11.56 1.10
C GLU A 35 -2.61 -10.99 0.27
N GLN A 36 -3.45 -10.15 0.89
CA GLN A 36 -4.47 -9.42 0.16
C GLN A 36 -3.77 -8.53 -0.88
N ARG A 37 -4.24 -8.60 -2.13
CA ARG A 37 -3.71 -7.81 -3.24
C ARG A 37 -4.84 -7.00 -3.85
N VAL A 38 -4.52 -5.77 -4.22
CA VAL A 38 -5.37 -4.92 -5.05
C VAL A 38 -4.60 -4.70 -6.35
N VAL A 39 -5.22 -5.03 -7.47
CA VAL A 39 -4.58 -5.00 -8.79
C VAL A 39 -5.37 -4.08 -9.69
N LEU A 40 -4.69 -3.11 -10.30
CA LEU A 40 -5.24 -2.38 -11.44
C LEU A 40 -4.94 -3.18 -12.70
N SER A 41 -5.97 -3.46 -13.50
CA SER A 41 -5.84 -4.12 -14.80
C SER A 41 -6.57 -3.33 -15.87
N ASN A 42 -6.06 -3.37 -17.09
CA ASN A 42 -6.86 -2.98 -18.25
C ASN A 42 -7.87 -4.09 -18.60
N GLU A 43 -8.84 -3.77 -19.44
CA GLU A 43 -9.76 -4.77 -19.97
C GLU A 43 -8.96 -5.79 -20.81
N ILE A 44 -9.09 -7.07 -20.48
CA ILE A 44 -8.48 -8.16 -21.24
C ILE A 44 -9.32 -8.32 -22.51
N THR A 45 -8.90 -7.74 -23.64
CA THR A 45 -9.50 -8.01 -24.96
C THR A 45 -9.03 -9.37 -25.52
N GLY A 46 -9.04 -10.39 -24.68
CA GLY A 46 -8.47 -11.71 -24.95
C GLY A 46 -9.46 -12.82 -24.65
N GLY A 47 -10.39 -13.05 -25.59
CA GLY A 47 -11.18 -14.28 -25.61
C GLY A 47 -10.29 -15.45 -26.04
N PHE A 48 -10.45 -16.61 -25.40
CA PHE A 48 -9.82 -17.85 -25.84
C PHE A 48 -10.40 -18.21 -27.21
N VAL A 49 -9.57 -18.23 -28.28
CA VAL A 49 -9.96 -18.80 -29.57
C VAL A 49 -9.44 -20.25 -29.58
N PRO A 50 -10.26 -21.26 -29.23
CA PRO A 50 -9.79 -22.63 -29.03
C PRO A 50 -9.27 -23.31 -30.31
N MET A 51 -9.37 -22.68 -31.48
CA MET A 51 -8.97 -23.28 -32.77
C MET A 51 -7.62 -22.81 -33.33
N THR A 52 -7.01 -21.72 -32.85
CA THR A 52 -5.79 -21.17 -33.50
C THR A 52 -4.52 -21.22 -32.67
N GLY A 53 -4.60 -21.54 -31.37
CA GLY A 53 -3.42 -21.60 -30.49
C GLY A 53 -2.72 -20.24 -30.28
N VAL A 54 -3.35 -19.14 -30.67
CA VAL A 54 -2.82 -17.78 -30.52
C VAL A 54 -3.28 -17.20 -29.18
N THR A 55 -2.34 -16.82 -28.32
CA THR A 55 -2.62 -16.03 -27.11
C THR A 55 -2.90 -14.58 -27.52
N VAL A 56 -4.13 -14.11 -27.30
CA VAL A 56 -4.53 -12.73 -27.57
C VAL A 56 -4.39 -11.93 -26.27
N GLY A 57 -3.42 -11.00 -26.24
CA GLY A 57 -3.29 -9.91 -25.25
C GLY A 57 -2.87 -10.32 -23.83
N ALA A 58 -1.60 -10.12 -23.47
CA ALA A 58 -1.21 -10.05 -22.06
C ALA A 58 -1.76 -8.74 -21.47
N GLY A 59 -2.78 -8.83 -20.60
CA GLY A 59 -3.25 -7.68 -19.83
C GLY A 59 -2.10 -7.04 -19.04
N ILE A 60 -2.14 -5.72 -18.88
CA ILE A 60 -1.19 -5.01 -18.02
C ILE A 60 -1.77 -5.05 -16.61
N TYR A 61 -1.02 -5.62 -15.67
CA TYR A 61 -1.39 -5.71 -14.26
C TYR A 61 -0.45 -4.85 -13.43
N LYS A 62 -1.02 -4.06 -12.52
CA LYS A 62 -0.27 -3.28 -11.54
C LYS A 62 -0.77 -3.58 -10.14
N ASP A 63 0.05 -4.26 -9.36
CA ASP A 63 -0.20 -4.43 -7.92
C ASP A 63 -0.08 -3.08 -7.21
N LEU A 64 -1.07 -2.77 -6.39
CA LEU A 64 -1.06 -1.63 -5.49
C LEU A 64 -0.54 -2.07 -4.12
N PRO A 65 0.31 -1.28 -3.46
CA PRO A 65 0.74 -1.55 -2.10
C PRO A 65 -0.47 -1.47 -1.16
N THR A 66 -0.79 -2.58 -0.51
CA THR A 66 -1.96 -2.66 0.39
C THR A 66 -1.72 -2.01 1.75
N THR A 67 -0.47 -1.65 2.07
CA THR A 67 -0.11 -0.87 3.25
C THR A 67 0.67 0.39 2.92
N ALA A 68 0.54 1.43 3.75
CA ALA A 68 1.22 2.70 3.53
C ALA A 68 2.73 2.53 3.74
N SER A 69 3.14 1.71 4.71
CA SER A 69 4.54 1.30 4.91
C SER A 69 5.16 0.68 3.65
N LYS A 70 4.40 -0.22 2.97
CA LYS A 70 4.84 -0.81 1.70
C LYS A 70 4.92 0.25 0.61
N ALA A 71 3.96 1.17 0.54
CA ALA A 71 3.98 2.27 -0.41
C ALA A 71 5.23 3.15 -0.25
N ILE A 72 5.61 3.53 0.96
CA ILE A 72 6.84 4.30 1.22
C ILE A 72 8.07 3.56 0.69
N ASN A 73 8.16 2.25 0.97
CA ASN A 73 9.26 1.41 0.48
C ASN A 73 9.30 1.31 -1.05
N GLU A 74 8.15 1.45 -1.71
CA GLU A 74 8.01 1.51 -3.17
C GLU A 74 8.16 2.93 -3.75
N GLY A 75 8.58 3.90 -2.94
CA GLY A 75 8.88 5.28 -3.34
C GLY A 75 7.66 6.20 -3.45
N TRP A 76 6.54 5.87 -2.81
CA TRP A 76 5.41 6.78 -2.68
C TRP A 76 5.69 7.85 -1.61
N ILE A 77 5.31 9.09 -1.89
CA ILE A 77 5.44 10.23 -0.98
C ILE A 77 4.13 10.39 -0.22
N ASP A 78 4.21 10.40 1.10
CA ASP A 78 3.08 10.57 2.03
C ASP A 78 2.76 12.06 2.24
N SER A 79 1.49 12.43 2.13
CA SER A 79 1.01 13.79 2.47
C SER A 79 0.94 14.07 3.97
N VAL A 80 1.22 13.07 4.82
CA VAL A 80 1.23 13.08 6.29
C VAL A 80 -0.14 13.31 6.95
N LEU A 81 -0.92 14.25 6.45
CA LEU A 81 -2.19 14.66 7.01
C LEU A 81 -3.33 13.69 6.64
N CYS A 82 -4.09 13.26 7.65
CA CYS A 82 -5.20 12.32 7.53
C CYS A 82 -6.54 13.03 7.80
N ALA A 83 -7.48 12.98 6.85
CA ALA A 83 -8.82 13.55 7.02
C ALA A 83 -9.91 12.46 7.05
N SER A 84 -10.86 12.56 7.99
CA SER A 84 -12.07 11.73 7.99
C SER A 84 -12.80 11.84 6.65
N GLY A 85 -13.22 10.70 6.09
CA GLY A 85 -13.84 10.63 4.75
C GLY A 85 -12.84 10.69 3.57
N LYS A 86 -11.54 10.87 3.83
CA LYS A 86 -10.50 10.99 2.78
C LYS A 86 -9.26 10.14 3.03
N GLY A 87 -8.90 9.86 4.29
CA GLY A 87 -7.63 9.22 4.62
C GLY A 87 -6.42 10.14 4.42
N ARG A 88 -5.25 9.51 4.26
CA ARG A 88 -3.96 10.12 3.87
C ARG A 88 -3.67 9.81 2.40
N TYR A 89 -3.17 10.79 1.67
CA TYR A 89 -2.85 10.64 0.26
C TYR A 89 -1.38 10.32 0.06
N PHE A 90 -1.12 9.41 -0.87
CA PHE A 90 0.21 9.00 -1.28
C PHE A 90 0.33 9.21 -2.78
N TYR A 91 1.38 9.90 -3.23
CA TYR A 91 1.61 10.21 -4.64
C TYR A 91 3.03 9.85 -5.07
N LYS A 92 3.22 9.66 -6.38
CA LYS A 92 4.55 9.49 -6.97
C LYS A 92 4.93 10.72 -7.78
N GLN A 93 6.11 11.26 -7.51
CA GLN A 93 6.77 12.20 -8.41
C GLN A 93 7.65 11.39 -9.35
N SER A 94 7.14 11.11 -10.55
CA SER A 94 7.88 10.42 -11.61
C SER A 94 7.79 11.24 -12.89
N THR A 95 8.94 11.62 -13.44
CA THR A 95 9.04 12.38 -14.69
C THR A 95 9.03 11.49 -15.93
N LEU A 96 9.37 10.20 -15.78
CA LEU A 96 9.46 9.24 -16.89
C LEU A 96 8.11 8.57 -17.17
N GLU A 97 7.40 8.20 -16.12
CA GLU A 97 6.08 7.58 -16.20
C GLU A 97 5.14 8.27 -15.19
N PRO A 98 4.29 9.20 -15.65
CA PRO A 98 3.32 9.83 -14.77
C PRO A 98 2.31 8.78 -14.29
N VAL A 99 2.10 8.71 -12.98
CA VAL A 99 1.14 7.79 -12.36
C VAL A 99 -0.17 8.56 -12.16
N PRO A 100 -1.23 8.30 -12.95
CA PRO A 100 -2.44 9.12 -12.97
C PRO A 100 -3.40 8.81 -11.81
N TYR A 101 -2.85 8.44 -10.64
CA TYR A 101 -3.61 8.17 -9.45
C TYR A 101 -2.80 8.39 -8.17
N LEU A 102 -3.52 8.67 -7.08
CA LEU A 102 -3.01 8.68 -5.72
C LEU A 102 -3.58 7.50 -4.95
N LEU A 103 -2.80 6.98 -4.01
CA LEU A 103 -3.27 5.97 -3.07
C LEU A 103 -3.79 6.63 -1.80
N MET A 104 -4.83 6.06 -1.21
CA MET A 104 -5.48 6.58 -0.02
C MET A 104 -5.38 5.53 1.09
N TYR A 105 -4.80 5.90 2.23
CA TYR A 105 -4.61 5.02 3.38
C TYR A 105 -5.31 5.56 4.62
N ASP A 106 -5.68 4.66 5.53
CA ASP A 106 -6.16 5.03 6.85
C ASP A 106 -5.00 5.18 7.87
N ILE A 107 -5.32 5.55 9.11
CA ILE A 107 -4.33 5.67 10.20
C ILE A 107 -3.78 4.32 10.67
N ARG A 108 -4.39 3.20 10.26
CA ARG A 108 -3.99 1.83 10.63
C ARG A 108 -3.09 1.19 9.57
N ASP A 109 -2.55 1.99 8.65
CA ASP A 109 -1.65 1.54 7.59
C ASP A 109 -2.34 0.72 6.49
N GLU A 110 -3.67 0.84 6.31
CA GLU A 110 -4.42 0.04 5.34
C GLU A 110 -4.86 0.85 4.11
N LEU A 111 -4.72 0.27 2.91
CA LEU A 111 -5.25 0.87 1.67
C LEU A 111 -6.78 0.92 1.71
N ILE A 112 -7.35 2.13 1.68
CA ILE A 112 -8.80 2.35 1.71
C ILE A 112 -9.37 2.79 0.37
N GLY A 113 -8.54 3.28 -0.56
CA GLY A 113 -9.02 3.74 -1.84
C GLY A 113 -7.95 4.26 -2.79
N VAL A 114 -8.40 4.67 -3.97
CA VAL A 114 -7.57 5.24 -5.04
C VAL A 114 -8.28 6.49 -5.56
N TYR A 115 -7.52 7.58 -5.68
CA TYR A 115 -7.95 8.80 -6.34
C TYR A 115 -7.35 8.82 -7.74
N PHE A 116 -8.14 8.51 -8.75
CA PHE A 116 -7.74 8.66 -10.14
C PHE A 116 -7.90 10.11 -10.58
N TYR A 117 -7.00 10.57 -11.44
CA TYR A 117 -7.11 11.89 -12.06
C TYR A 117 -6.72 11.85 -13.54
N SER A 118 -7.32 12.75 -14.32
CA SER A 118 -7.03 12.97 -15.73
C SER A 118 -6.97 14.46 -16.02
N ILE A 119 -6.01 14.89 -16.83
CA ILE A 119 -5.94 16.27 -17.35
C ILE A 119 -6.98 16.54 -18.43
N TYR A 120 -7.66 15.49 -18.91
CA TYR A 120 -8.74 15.61 -19.87
C TYR A 120 -10.09 15.60 -19.16
N GLU A 121 -11.09 16.21 -19.79
CA GLU A 121 -12.47 16.10 -19.36
C GLU A 121 -12.95 14.65 -19.52
N MET A 122 -13.47 14.09 -18.44
CA MET A 122 -13.96 12.71 -18.41
C MET A 122 -15.48 12.71 -18.21
N PRO A 123 -16.21 11.79 -18.86
CA PRO A 123 -17.65 11.68 -18.66
C PRO A 123 -17.97 11.22 -17.23
N LYS A 124 -19.24 11.36 -16.83
CA LYS A 124 -19.74 10.79 -15.57
C LYS A 124 -19.32 9.31 -15.47
N PRO A 125 -18.89 8.83 -14.28
CA PRO A 125 -19.05 9.44 -12.96
C PRO A 125 -17.92 10.38 -12.51
N TRP A 126 -16.99 10.74 -13.40
CA TRP A 126 -15.89 11.65 -13.05
C TRP A 126 -16.41 13.05 -12.72
N THR A 127 -15.69 13.76 -11.84
CA THR A 127 -16.02 15.15 -11.49
C THR A 127 -14.84 16.08 -11.74
N LEU A 128 -15.12 17.28 -12.25
CA LEU A 128 -14.09 18.30 -12.46
C LEU A 128 -13.67 18.91 -11.11
N LYS A 129 -12.35 19.06 -10.91
CA LYS A 129 -11.74 19.69 -9.74
C LYS A 129 -10.65 20.65 -10.20
N GLU A 130 -10.67 21.87 -9.68
CA GLU A 130 -9.61 22.87 -9.95
C GLU A 130 -8.26 22.47 -9.32
N LYS A 131 -8.30 21.83 -8.15
CA LYS A 131 -7.11 21.39 -7.39
C LYS A 131 -7.46 20.31 -6.37
N LEU A 132 -6.48 19.50 -6.01
CA LEU A 132 -6.58 18.57 -4.87
C LEU A 132 -5.81 19.14 -3.69
N LYS A 133 -6.57 19.69 -2.74
CA LYS A 133 -6.07 20.30 -1.51
C LYS A 133 -6.80 19.71 -0.31
N PRO A 134 -6.38 18.55 0.21
CA PRO A 134 -7.05 17.92 1.35
C PRO A 134 -6.88 18.71 2.65
N PHE A 135 -5.84 19.57 2.73
CA PHE A 135 -5.51 20.39 3.90
C PHE A 135 -4.88 21.76 3.52
N SER A 136 -3.83 22.22 4.22
CA SER A 136 -3.05 23.41 3.86
C SER A 136 -2.15 23.18 2.65
N GLU A 137 -1.77 21.93 2.39
CA GLU A 137 -0.90 21.53 1.27
C GLU A 137 -1.71 21.13 0.04
N THR A 138 -1.30 21.64 -1.12
CA THR A 138 -1.85 21.27 -2.41
C THR A 138 -1.05 20.09 -2.98
N ILE A 139 -1.73 18.99 -3.29
CA ILE A 139 -1.09 17.80 -3.88
C ILE A 139 -1.15 17.87 -5.41
N LEU A 140 -2.29 18.30 -5.96
CA LEU A 140 -2.46 18.58 -7.38
C LEU A 140 -2.89 20.04 -7.53
N ASP A 141 -2.06 20.86 -8.16
CA ASP A 141 -2.28 22.30 -8.35
C ASP A 141 -2.62 22.65 -9.81
N PHE A 142 -3.53 21.87 -10.39
CA PHE A 142 -4.04 22.07 -11.74
C PHE A 142 -5.43 21.46 -11.87
N GLU A 143 -6.22 21.97 -12.81
CA GLU A 143 -7.56 21.48 -13.09
C GLU A 143 -7.51 20.06 -13.67
N HIS A 144 -8.31 19.16 -13.11
CA HIS A 144 -8.37 17.76 -13.51
C HIS A 144 -9.75 17.16 -13.28
N SER A 145 -10.11 16.19 -14.11
CA SER A 145 -11.20 15.28 -13.81
C SER A 145 -10.72 14.27 -12.78
N ASN A 146 -11.52 13.97 -11.76
CA ASN A 146 -11.21 12.95 -10.77
C ASN A 146 -12.27 11.84 -10.69
N LEU A 147 -11.83 10.66 -10.26
CA LEU A 147 -12.69 9.55 -9.87
C LEU A 147 -12.11 8.92 -8.61
N ILE A 148 -12.93 8.80 -7.57
CA ILE A 148 -12.50 8.24 -6.29
C ILE A 148 -13.15 6.86 -6.13
N LEU A 149 -12.32 5.84 -5.91
CA LEU A 149 -12.75 4.48 -5.62
C LEU A 149 -12.36 4.13 -4.20
N PHE A 150 -13.32 3.70 -3.39
CA PHE A 150 -13.07 3.24 -2.02
C PHE A 150 -13.22 1.71 -1.94
N PHE A 151 -12.23 1.05 -1.32
CA PHE A 151 -12.26 -0.37 -0.98
C PHE A 151 -12.79 -0.63 0.43
N LYS A 152 -12.74 0.40 1.29
CA LYS A 152 -13.21 0.39 2.68
C LYS A 152 -13.98 1.68 2.98
N ASP A 153 -14.75 1.69 4.06
CA ASP A 153 -15.44 2.90 4.54
C ASP A 153 -14.42 4.01 4.89
N PRO A 154 -14.43 5.14 4.17
CA PRO A 154 -13.48 6.22 4.41
C PRO A 154 -13.87 7.11 5.60
N VAL A 155 -15.10 7.03 6.11
CA VAL A 155 -15.58 7.91 7.20
C VAL A 155 -14.70 7.75 8.44
N ASN A 156 -14.32 6.51 8.74
CA ASN A 156 -13.53 6.16 9.91
C ASN A 156 -12.02 6.10 9.63
N ALA A 157 -11.56 6.46 8.44
CA ALA A 157 -10.15 6.33 8.05
C ALA A 157 -9.16 7.04 8.98
N CYS A 158 -9.58 8.15 9.60
CA CYS A 158 -8.73 8.96 10.47
C CYS A 158 -9.26 9.09 11.90
N ARG A 159 -10.29 8.31 12.24
CA ARG A 159 -10.79 8.25 13.61
C ARG A 159 -9.82 7.42 14.42
N ARG A 160 -9.24 8.03 15.47
CA ARG A 160 -8.48 7.27 16.46
C ARG A 160 -9.49 6.53 17.35
N ASP A 161 -9.20 5.29 17.69
CA ASP A 161 -9.95 4.59 18.72
C ASP A 161 -9.63 5.27 20.05
N ASP A 162 -10.46 6.23 20.46
CA ASP A 162 -10.33 6.79 21.79
C ASP A 162 -10.74 5.69 22.77
N LYS A 163 -9.90 5.38 23.76
CA LYS A 163 -10.25 4.45 24.85
C LYS A 163 -11.47 4.88 25.69
N ASN A 164 -12.20 5.94 25.30
CA ASN A 164 -13.35 6.50 26.00
C ASN A 164 -14.41 7.16 25.08
N SER A 165 -14.39 6.99 23.75
CA SER A 165 -15.52 7.47 22.93
C SER A 165 -16.61 6.40 22.84
N ASP A 166 -17.59 6.51 23.74
CA ASP A 166 -18.93 5.98 23.47
C ASP A 166 -19.39 6.61 22.15
N GLY A 167 -19.67 5.78 21.15
CA GLY A 167 -19.91 6.15 19.75
C GLY A 167 -21.22 6.93 19.51
N SER A 168 -21.53 7.89 20.37
CA SER A 168 -22.65 8.81 20.22
C SER A 168 -22.24 9.96 19.31
N PHE A 169 -22.85 9.96 18.13
CA PHE A 169 -22.84 11.07 17.18
C PHE A 169 -23.83 12.14 17.69
N ASN A 170 -23.36 13.38 17.87
CA ASN A 170 -24.21 14.58 17.93
C ASN A 170 -24.14 15.32 16.59
#